data_AF-A0A8S2R9H9-F1
#
_entry.id   AF-A0A8S2R9H9-F1
#
_cell.length_a   1.000
_cell.length_b   1.000
_cell.length_c   1.000
_cell.angle_alpha   90.00
_cell.angle_beta   90.00
_cell.angle_gamma   90.00
#
_symmetry.space_group_name_H-M   'P 1'
#
loop_
_entity.id
_entity.type
_entity.pdbx_description
1 polymer ?
#
loop_
_entity_poly.entity_id
_entity_poly.type
_entity_poly.pdbx_seq_one_letter_code
_entity_poly.pdbx_strand_id
1 'polypeptide(L)'
;MVKGYVGNEMFEKALGLFEQIDIGLDDVTYTIVFNACAKLCNDRAMKIGKKLLAKMPENYRNDNIISTSAIDMLMKFGDVESAERMFRSIKAKGNNNYDALMN
;
A
#
# COMPACT_ATOMS: atom_id res chain seq x y z
N MET A 1 -6.75 -12.60 -22.70
CA MET A 1 -6.39 -11.19 -23.00
C MET A 1 -7.42 -10.19 -22.48
N VAL A 2 -8.72 -10.28 -22.81
CA VAL A 2 -9.76 -9.31 -22.39
C VAL A 2 -9.89 -9.10 -20.87
N LYS A 3 -9.83 -10.16 -20.05
CA LYS A 3 -9.98 -10.06 -18.58
C LYS A 3 -8.92 -9.15 -17.92
N GLY A 4 -7.69 -9.13 -18.45
CA GLY A 4 -6.62 -8.25 -17.97
C GLY A 4 -6.84 -6.79 -18.34
N TYR A 5 -7.33 -6.52 -19.56
CA TYR A 5 -7.69 -5.16 -20.00
C TYR A 5 -8.83 -4.57 -19.16
N VAL A 6 -9.90 -5.35 -18.92
CA VAL A 6 -11.02 -4.92 -18.07
C VAL A 6 -10.55 -4.65 -16.63
N GLY A 7 -9.66 -5.50 -16.09
CA GLY A 7 -9.05 -5.28 -14.78
C GLY A 7 -8.25 -3.98 -14.71
N ASN A 8 -7.35 -3.75 -15.67
CA ASN A 8 -6.51 -2.55 -15.72
C ASN A 8 -7.34 -1.27 -15.90
N GLU A 9 -8.38 -1.29 -16.72
CA GLU A 9 -9.27 -0.12 -16.89
C GLU A 9 -9.98 0.24 -15.58
N MET A 10 -10.43 -0.76 -14.80
CA MET A 10 -11.03 -0.52 -13.49
C MET A 10 -10.00 0.04 -12.48
N PHE A 11 -8.76 -0.47 -12.49
CA PHE A 11 -7.70 0.05 -11.62
C PHE A 11 -7.31 1.50 -11.98
N GLU A 12 -7.21 1.84 -13.27
CA GLU A 12 -6.95 3.22 -13.71
C GLU A 12 -8.10 4.17 -13.32
N LYS A 13 -9.36 3.72 -13.41
CA LYS A 13 -10.51 4.49 -12.91
C LYS A 13 -10.44 4.69 -11.40
N ALA A 14 -10.10 3.66 -10.64
CA ALA A 14 -9.92 3.76 -9.20
C ALA A 14 -8.82 4.77 -8.82
N LEU A 15 -7.69 4.77 -9.55
CA LEU A 15 -6.63 5.76 -9.39
C LEU A 15 -7.08 7.18 -9.73
N GLY A 16 -7.87 7.35 -10.79
CA GLY A 16 -8.43 8.66 -11.16
C GLY A 16 -9.40 9.22 -10.11
N LEU A 17 -10.23 8.36 -9.51
CA LEU A 17 -11.12 8.75 -8.41
C LEU A 17 -10.31 9.11 -7.16
N PHE A 18 -9.24 8.38 -6.88
CA PHE A 18 -8.34 8.67 -5.77
C PHE A 18 -7.70 10.06 -5.87
N GLU A 19 -7.24 10.46 -7.05
CA GLU A 19 -6.65 11.79 -7.26
C GLU A 19 -7.64 12.95 -7.00
N GLN A 20 -8.94 12.67 -6.97
CA GLN A 20 -10.00 13.65 -6.69
C GLN A 20 -10.42 13.70 -5.21
N ILE A 21 -10.02 12.73 -4.40
CA ILE A 21 -10.36 12.67 -2.97
C ILE A 21 -9.24 13.37 -2.18
N ASP A 22 -9.51 14.59 -1.72
CA ASP A 22 -8.56 15.37 -0.91
C ASP A 22 -8.77 15.18 0.61
N ILE A 23 -9.79 14.42 1.02
CA ILE A 23 -10.22 14.29 2.41
C ILE A 23 -10.32 12.81 2.80
N GLY A 24 -9.55 12.42 3.82
CA GLY A 24 -9.80 11.24 4.68
C GLY A 24 -10.07 9.93 3.95
N LEU A 25 -9.02 9.33 3.39
CA LEU A 25 -9.09 7.97 2.85
C LEU A 25 -9.25 6.97 3.97
N ASP A 26 -10.20 6.05 3.83
CA ASP A 26 -10.37 4.92 4.76
C ASP A 26 -9.30 3.84 4.55
N ASP A 27 -9.16 2.96 5.54
CA ASP A 27 -8.25 1.81 5.55
C ASP A 27 -8.43 0.89 4.33
N VAL A 28 -9.69 0.67 3.95
CA VAL A 28 -10.06 -0.14 2.79
C VAL A 28 -9.54 0.49 1.50
N THR A 29 -9.66 1.80 1.33
CA THR A 29 -9.22 2.53 0.14
C THR A 29 -7.71 2.47 0.00
N TYR A 30 -6.94 2.63 1.09
CA TYR A 30 -5.49 2.46 1.05
C TYR A 30 -5.10 1.09 0.48
N THR A 31 -5.73 0.03 0.99
CA THR A 31 -5.46 -1.35 0.55
C THR A 31 -5.81 -1.57 -0.92
N ILE A 32 -6.98 -1.09 -1.36
CA ILE A 32 -7.43 -1.20 -2.76
C ILE A 32 -6.47 -0.47 -3.70
N VAL A 33 -6.06 0.75 -3.34
CA VAL A 33 -5.18 1.58 -4.18
C VAL A 33 -3.78 0.98 -4.25
N PHE A 34 -3.21 0.50 -3.14
CA PHE A 34 -1.91 -0.18 -3.17
C PHE A 34 -1.94 -1.43 -4.04
N ASN A 35 -2.99 -2.25 -3.93
CA ASN A 35 -3.18 -3.42 -4.79
C ASN A 35 -3.35 -3.04 -6.27
N ALA A 36 -4.13 -2.00 -6.58
CA ALA A 36 -4.28 -1.49 -7.93
C ALA A 36 -2.94 -1.04 -8.51
N CYS A 37 -2.14 -0.32 -7.71
CA CYS A 37 -0.80 0.12 -8.10
C CYS A 37 0.13 -1.06 -8.38
N ALA A 38 0.11 -2.08 -7.52
CA ALA A 38 0.90 -3.31 -7.67
C ALA A 38 0.51 -4.09 -8.94
N LYS A 39 -0.78 -4.11 -9.30
CA LYS A 39 -1.29 -4.79 -10.51
C LYS A 39 -0.98 -4.03 -11.79
N LEU A 40 -1.10 -2.70 -11.78
CA LEU A 40 -0.84 -1.87 -12.96
C LEU A 40 0.65 -1.79 -13.29
N CYS A 41 1.51 -1.73 -12.26
CA CYS A 41 2.96 -1.75 -12.39
C CYS A 41 3.51 -0.75 -13.43
N ASN A 42 2.91 0.44 -13.53
CA ASN A 42 3.29 1.50 -14.47
C ASN A 42 3.76 2.76 -13.72
N ASP A 43 4.38 3.70 -14.44
CA ASP A 43 4.97 4.91 -13.83
C ASP A 43 3.94 5.79 -13.11
N ARG A 44 2.69 5.82 -13.60
CA ARG A 44 1.60 6.59 -12.98
C ARG A 44 1.23 5.97 -11.63
N ALA A 45 1.01 4.67 -11.61
CA ALA A 45 0.74 3.89 -10.42
C ALA A 45 1.86 4.04 -9.37
N MET A 46 3.13 4.05 -9.81
CA MET A 46 4.25 4.29 -8.91
C MET A 46 4.18 5.67 -8.25
N LYS A 47 3.92 6.73 -9.02
CA LYS A 47 3.79 8.10 -8.50
C LYS A 47 2.64 8.22 -7.51
N ILE A 48 1.48 7.62 -7.81
CA ILE A 48 0.32 7.66 -6.93
C ILE A 48 0.58 6.85 -5.66
N GLY A 49 1.10 5.63 -5.78
CA GLY A 49 1.47 4.77 -4.66
C GLY A 49 2.44 5.43 -3.68
N LYS A 50 3.47 6.12 -4.19
CA LYS A 50 4.42 6.87 -3.35
C LYS A 50 3.77 8.06 -2.66
N LYS A 51 2.90 8.82 -3.35
CA LYS A 51 2.13 9.91 -2.72
C LYS A 51 1.21 9.39 -1.62
N LEU A 52 0.53 8.27 -1.87
CA LEU A 52 -0.34 7.61 -0.90
C LEU A 52 0.45 7.18 0.33
N LEU A 53 1.58 6.50 0.14
CA LEU A 53 2.46 6.06 1.22
C LEU A 53 3.00 7.24 2.07
N ALA A 54 3.30 8.37 1.44
CA ALA A 54 3.72 9.59 2.13
C ALA A 54 2.61 10.23 2.98
N LYS A 55 1.35 10.15 2.50
CA LYS A 55 0.16 10.64 3.22
C LYS A 55 -0.40 9.62 4.23
N MET A 56 0.13 8.39 4.24
CA MET A 56 -0.38 7.29 5.06
C MET A 56 -0.26 7.60 6.56
N PRO A 57 -1.38 7.61 7.30
CA PRO A 57 -1.40 7.76 8.74
C PRO A 57 -0.56 6.70 9.48
N GLU A 58 0.02 7.07 10.62
CA GLU A 58 0.87 6.14 11.39
C GLU A 58 0.09 4.92 11.92
N ASN A 59 -1.20 5.08 12.26
CA ASN A 59 -2.06 3.96 12.63
C ASN A 59 -2.23 2.95 11.48
N TYR A 60 -2.27 3.41 10.22
CA TYR A 60 -2.34 2.50 9.07
C TYR A 60 -0.99 1.84 8.78
N ARG A 61 0.13 2.51 9.08
CA ARG A 61 1.47 1.88 9.02
C ARG A 61 1.67 0.78 10.06
N ASN A 62 0.82 0.75 11.08
CA ASN A 62 0.76 -0.32 12.07
C ASN A 62 -0.25 -1.41 11.71
N ASP A 63 -1.14 -1.16 10.76
CA ASP A 63 -2.08 -2.16 10.28
C ASP A 63 -1.34 -3.13 9.35
N ASN A 64 -1.35 -4.41 9.73
CA ASN A 64 -0.65 -5.46 8.98
C ASN A 64 -1.19 -5.63 7.56
N ILE A 65 -2.50 -5.47 7.35
CA ILE A 65 -3.14 -5.68 6.05
C ILE A 65 -2.75 -4.56 5.11
N ILE A 66 -2.93 -3.31 5.54
CA ILE A 66 -2.61 -2.13 4.72
C ILE A 66 -1.11 -2.11 4.45
N SER A 67 -0.29 -2.35 5.46
CA SER A 67 1.15 -2.30 5.32
C SER A 67 1.70 -3.42 4.43
N THR A 68 1.09 -4.61 4.46
CA THR A 68 1.45 -5.70 3.53
C THR A 68 1.12 -5.34 2.09
N SER A 69 -0.03 -4.69 1.83
CA SER A 69 -0.39 -4.25 0.48
C SER A 69 0.57 -3.18 -0.06
N ALA A 70 1.03 -2.26 0.80
CA ALA A 70 2.06 -1.28 0.45
C ALA A 70 3.41 -1.92 0.15
N ILE A 71 3.81 -2.95 0.91
CA ILE A 71 5.04 -3.72 0.67
C ILE A 71 4.97 -4.45 -0.67
N ASP A 72 3.87 -5.14 -0.99
CA ASP A 72 3.69 -5.80 -2.30
C ASP A 72 3.82 -4.78 -3.44
N MET A 73 3.18 -3.63 -3.31
CA MET A 73 3.32 -2.53 -4.27
C MET A 73 4.79 -2.09 -4.45
N LEU A 74 5.51 -1.84 -3.35
CA LEU A 74 6.93 -1.43 -3.41
C LEU A 74 7.80 -2.49 -4.09
N MET A 75 7.56 -3.78 -3.79
CA MET A 75 8.25 -4.91 -4.41
C MET A 75 7.98 -4.98 -5.92
N LYS A 76 6.73 -4.74 -6.37
CA LYS A 76 6.39 -4.70 -7.79
C LYS A 76 7.07 -3.56 -8.54
N PHE A 77 7.28 -2.42 -7.88
CA PHE A 77 8.03 -1.30 -8.44
C PHE A 77 9.55 -1.43 -8.31
N GLY A 78 10.06 -2.50 -7.68
CA GLY A 78 11.49 -2.71 -7.48
C GLY A 78 12.11 -1.86 -6.35
N ASP A 79 11.30 -1.19 -5.53
CA ASP A 79 11.74 -0.39 -4.38
C ASP A 79 11.94 -1.30 -3.15
N VAL A 80 12.85 -2.27 -3.30
CA VAL A 80 13.09 -3.34 -2.31
C VAL A 80 13.57 -2.78 -0.97
N GLU A 81 14.37 -1.72 -1.00
CA GLU A 81 14.91 -1.10 0.20
C GLU A 81 13.78 -0.50 1.07
N SER A 82 12.81 0.20 0.45
CA SER A 82 11.65 0.73 1.17
C SER A 82 10.74 -0.38 1.67
N ALA A 83 10.52 -1.42 0.87
CA ALA A 83 9.74 -2.59 1.25
C ALA A 83 10.34 -3.28 2.50
N GLU A 84 11.66 -3.45 2.53
CA GLU A 84 12.37 -4.08 3.63
C GLU A 84 12.31 -3.23 4.90
N ARG A 85 12.53 -1.91 4.81
CA ARG A 85 12.41 -0.99 5.96
C ARG A 85 11.03 -1.08 6.59
N MET A 86 9.99 -1.08 5.77
CA MET A 86 8.61 -1.15 6.23
C MET A 86 8.30 -2.51 6.87
N PHE A 87 8.74 -3.62 6.24
CA PHE A 87 8.61 -4.97 6.79
C PHE A 87 9.29 -5.11 8.16
N ARG A 88 10.51 -4.57 8.32
CA ARG A 88 11.25 -4.58 9.60
C ARG A 88 10.52 -3.79 10.69
N SER A 89 9.94 -2.64 10.35
CA SER A 89 9.16 -1.82 11.27
C SER A 89 7.95 -2.59 11.82
N ILE A 90 7.21 -3.30 10.95
CA ILE A 90 6.07 -4.14 11.35
C ILE A 90 6.53 -5.27 12.27
N LYS A 91 7.60 -5.99 11.90
CA LYS A 91 8.12 -7.13 12.66
C LYS A 91 8.64 -6.74 14.04
N ALA A 92 9.33 -5.60 14.16
CA ALA A 92 9.80 -5.09 15.44
C ALA A 92 8.66 -4.78 16.41
N LYS A 93 7.53 -4.28 15.91
CA LYS A 93 6.32 -4.01 16.72
C LYS A 93 5.60 -5.28 17.13
N GLY A 94 5.50 -6.25 16.22
CA GLY A 94 5.06 -7.61 16.57
C GLY A 94 5.89 -8.15 17.74
N ASN A 95 7.22 -7.99 17.65
CA ASN A 95 8.16 -8.41 18.69
C ASN A 95 7.87 -7.86 20.10
N ASN A 96 7.57 -6.58 20.20
CA ASN A 96 7.35 -5.95 21.49
C ASN A 96 6.04 -6.40 22.19
N ASN A 97 5.06 -6.94 21.44
CA ASN A 97 3.79 -7.39 22.04
C ASN A 97 3.93 -8.69 22.85
N TYR A 98 4.89 -9.57 22.54
CA TYR A 98 5.13 -10.77 23.35
C TYR A 98 6.05 -10.50 24.53
N ASP A 99 7.00 -9.57 24.39
CA ASP A 99 7.85 -9.15 25.51
C ASP A 99 7.02 -8.45 26.61
N ALA A 100 5.93 -7.77 26.24
CA ALA A 100 4.97 -7.18 27.19
C ALA A 100 4.11 -8.22 27.94
N LEU A 101 4.01 -9.46 27.45
CA LEU A 101 3.31 -10.56 28.15
C LEU A 101 4.23 -11.36 29.09
N MET A 102 5.53 -11.06 29.11
CA MET A 102 6.53 -11.74 29.95
C MET A 102 7.08 -10.86 31.10
N ASN A 103 6.40 -9.76 31.47
CA ASN A 103 6.65 -9.00 32.71
C ASN A 103 5.42 -8.99 33.63
#